data_AF-A0A952WDE2-F1
#
_entry.id   AF-A0A952WDE2-F1
#
_cell.length_a   1.000
_cell.length_b   1.000
_cell.length_c   1.000
_cell.angle_alpha   90.00
_cell.angle_beta   90.00
_cell.angle_gamma   90.00
#
_symmetry.space_group_name_H-M   'P 1'
#
loop_
_entity.id
_entity.type
_entity.pdbx_description
1 polymer ?
#
loop_
_entity_poly.entity_id
_entity_poly.type
_entity_poly.pdbx_seq_one_letter_code
_entity_poly.pdbx_strand_id
1 'polypeptide(L)'
;MGAPLAGAVAAGLGLASTAAAQGPIVTWGDDLGPLRPPPGHYTQVSVGSAHALALRPDGTMAGWGSNFFGQATPQPGRFLSVSAGFENSVALREDGVAVSWGQNDWGQGTTPAGTFTKVAAGYRTAAGIRPDGTLHVWGLSSGPGYEVPSGTFVDVSVGVGFLAAVRTDGTLVAWGTWTGVPAGTFTAVNAAGGWAVGLRTDGTLAMFGPYASLFEPVPTGSFVQLGRSSAGHPSAVRSDGSIAAWGTMPVIHNPPPGRYRSVSMQTYAGLAVLACYANCDNSTSAPLLTANDFQCFLNRYAQADTYANCDGSTGSPLLTANDFQCFLNRFAEGCS
;
A
#
# COMPACT_ATOMS: atom_id res chain seq x y z
N MET A 1 -10.91 -2.86 38.15
CA MET A 1 -10.07 -3.92 37.54
C MET A 1 -10.30 -3.85 36.04
N GLY A 2 -9.38 -3.23 35.32
CA GLY A 2 -9.56 -2.86 33.91
C GLY A 2 -9.47 -4.09 33.01
N ALA A 3 -10.40 -4.19 32.06
CA ALA A 3 -10.36 -5.20 31.02
C ALA A 3 -9.00 -5.15 30.28
N PRO A 4 -8.40 -6.31 29.93
CA PRO A 4 -7.13 -6.35 29.23
C PRO A 4 -7.21 -5.64 27.87
N LEU A 5 -6.10 -5.00 27.48
CA LEU A 5 -5.93 -4.32 26.20
C LEU A 5 -6.04 -5.35 25.06
N ALA A 6 -7.01 -5.20 24.16
CA ALA A 6 -7.15 -6.03 22.96
C ALA A 6 -6.10 -5.67 21.89
N GLY A 7 -5.90 -6.52 20.88
CA GLY A 7 -4.85 -6.38 19.86
C GLY A 7 -5.35 -6.72 18.46
N ALA A 8 -4.76 -6.06 17.47
CA ALA A 8 -4.76 -6.31 16.01
C ALA A 8 -6.01 -6.46 15.19
N VAL A 9 -6.07 -5.91 13.94
CA VAL A 9 -7.33 -5.86 13.18
C VAL A 9 -7.33 -5.85 11.59
N ALA A 10 -6.62 -6.70 10.83
CA ALA A 10 -6.45 -6.49 9.37
C ALA A 10 -7.69 -6.68 8.56
N ALA A 11 -7.80 -5.98 7.43
CA ALA A 11 -9.02 -6.03 6.68
C ALA A 11 -8.68 -5.61 5.18
N GLY A 12 -9.47 -6.05 4.18
CA GLY A 12 -9.59 -5.51 2.80
C GLY A 12 -11.01 -5.13 2.24
N LEU A 13 -11.10 -3.98 1.56
CA LEU A 13 -12.31 -3.14 1.30
C LEU A 13 -12.74 -2.31 2.51
N GLY A 14 -11.76 -1.54 3.02
CA GLY A 14 -11.97 -0.47 3.96
C GLY A 14 -11.93 -0.87 5.43
N LEU A 15 -10.76 -1.25 5.87
CA LEU A 15 -10.72 -2.42 6.68
C LEU A 15 -9.36 -2.39 7.42
N ALA A 16 -9.21 -2.17 8.74
CA ALA A 16 -7.97 -1.58 9.33
C ALA A 16 -7.23 -2.33 10.50
N SER A 17 -6.02 -2.89 10.30
CA SER A 17 -5.20 -3.75 11.21
C SER A 17 -4.34 -3.20 12.33
N THR A 18 -4.59 -3.47 13.62
CA THR A 18 -3.70 -3.08 14.76
C THR A 18 -2.75 -4.15 15.34
N ALA A 19 -2.29 -4.10 16.61
CA ALA A 19 -1.64 -5.16 17.42
C ALA A 19 -1.60 -4.69 18.89
N ALA A 20 -1.49 -5.55 19.90
CA ALA A 20 -1.13 -5.12 21.27
C ALA A 20 -0.48 -6.25 22.05
N ALA A 21 0.71 -5.95 22.62
CA ALA A 21 1.62 -6.85 23.34
C ALA A 21 2.01 -8.10 22.56
N GLN A 22 1.09 -9.05 22.36
CA GLN A 22 1.11 -10.17 21.41
C GLN A 22 -0.35 -10.65 21.26
N GLY A 23 -0.95 -10.67 20.06
CA GLY A 23 -2.37 -11.04 19.92
C GLY A 23 -2.81 -11.44 18.51
N PRO A 24 -4.00 -12.05 18.36
CA PRO A 24 -4.55 -12.41 17.06
C PRO A 24 -4.91 -11.17 16.26
N ILE A 25 -4.82 -11.28 14.93
CA ILE A 25 -5.34 -10.28 14.01
C ILE A 25 -6.87 -10.44 13.95
N VAL A 26 -7.61 -9.47 14.48
CA VAL A 26 -9.06 -9.32 14.28
C VAL A 26 -9.29 -8.81 12.85
N THR A 27 -10.49 -8.88 12.31
CA THR A 27 -10.78 -8.33 10.98
C THR A 27 -12.22 -7.77 11.00
N TRP A 28 -12.53 -6.73 10.23
CA TRP A 28 -13.93 -6.25 10.08
C TRP A 28 -14.28 -5.96 8.63
N GLY A 29 -15.56 -5.69 8.35
CA GLY A 29 -16.18 -5.42 7.05
C GLY A 29 -16.25 -6.63 6.11
N ASP A 30 -16.13 -6.45 4.79
CA ASP A 30 -16.54 -7.47 3.80
C ASP A 30 -15.65 -8.73 3.75
N ASP A 31 -16.13 -9.79 3.08
CA ASP A 31 -15.47 -11.10 3.05
C ASP A 31 -14.05 -11.02 2.46
N LEU A 32 -13.08 -11.48 3.26
CA LEU A 32 -11.65 -11.31 3.02
C LEU A 32 -11.08 -12.28 2.00
N GLY A 33 -11.77 -13.38 1.69
CA GLY A 33 -11.27 -14.45 0.83
C GLY A 33 -9.79 -14.80 1.12
N PRO A 34 -8.86 -14.57 0.17
CA PRO A 34 -7.43 -14.90 0.33
C PRO A 34 -6.67 -14.00 1.32
N LEU A 35 -7.26 -12.92 1.81
CA LEU A 35 -6.66 -11.97 2.76
C LEU A 35 -6.94 -12.33 4.23
N ARG A 36 -7.53 -13.50 4.49
CA ARG A 36 -7.72 -13.99 5.86
C ARG A 36 -6.36 -14.20 6.53
N PRO A 37 -6.11 -13.56 7.68
CA PRO A 37 -4.83 -13.69 8.36
C PRO A 37 -4.64 -15.12 8.88
N PRO A 38 -3.41 -15.67 8.78
CA PRO A 38 -3.12 -16.94 9.40
C PRO A 38 -3.23 -16.83 10.93
N PRO A 39 -3.77 -17.86 11.62
CA PRO A 39 -3.82 -17.88 13.08
C PRO A 39 -2.44 -17.65 13.70
N GLY A 40 -2.37 -16.87 14.77
CA GLY A 40 -1.12 -16.57 15.45
C GLY A 40 -1.18 -15.31 16.29
N HIS A 41 -0.07 -15.01 16.96
CA HIS A 41 0.11 -13.76 17.69
C HIS A 41 1.07 -12.85 16.91
N TYR A 42 0.68 -11.59 16.77
CA TYR A 42 1.42 -10.61 15.98
C TYR A 42 1.63 -9.31 16.76
N THR A 43 2.73 -8.62 16.46
CA THR A 43 3.14 -7.34 17.04
C THR A 43 3.02 -6.19 16.06
N GLN A 44 3.04 -6.48 14.76
CA GLN A 44 2.85 -5.53 13.68
C GLN A 44 2.16 -6.22 12.51
N VAL A 45 1.42 -5.44 11.74
CA VAL A 45 0.84 -5.85 10.46
C VAL A 45 0.88 -4.66 9.51
N SER A 46 1.18 -4.93 8.25
CA SER A 46 1.16 -3.96 7.16
C SER A 46 0.47 -4.61 5.97
N VAL A 47 -0.47 -3.88 5.37
CA VAL A 47 -1.27 -4.38 4.26
C VAL A 47 -0.95 -3.60 2.99
N GLY A 48 -0.67 -4.37 1.95
CA GLY A 48 -0.40 -3.95 0.59
C GLY A 48 -1.68 -3.73 -0.22
N SER A 49 -1.55 -3.73 -1.54
CA SER A 49 -2.72 -3.67 -2.43
C SER A 49 -3.50 -4.98 -2.47
N ALA A 50 -2.80 -6.12 -2.40
CA ALA A 50 -3.40 -7.45 -2.55
C ALA A 50 -2.79 -8.49 -1.60
N HIS A 51 -1.84 -8.10 -0.75
CA HIS A 51 -1.16 -8.98 0.20
C HIS A 51 -0.95 -8.29 1.54
N ALA A 52 -0.59 -9.06 2.55
CA ALA A 52 -0.27 -8.55 3.87
C ALA A 52 0.98 -9.21 4.42
N LEU A 53 1.67 -8.48 5.30
CA LEU A 53 2.78 -8.96 6.11
C LEU A 53 2.47 -8.71 7.58
N ALA A 54 2.87 -9.61 8.46
CA ALA A 54 2.82 -9.41 9.89
C ALA A 54 4.07 -9.92 10.58
N LEU A 55 4.49 -9.20 11.62
CA LEU A 55 5.57 -9.62 12.50
C LEU A 55 5.03 -10.34 13.71
N ARG A 56 5.69 -11.43 14.06
CA ARG A 56 5.50 -12.15 15.30
C ARG A 56 6.40 -11.58 16.40
N PRO A 57 6.11 -11.87 17.68
CA PRO A 57 6.91 -11.37 18.80
C PRO A 57 8.36 -11.86 18.81
N ASP A 58 8.63 -13.00 18.19
CA ASP A 58 9.97 -13.55 18.03
C ASP A 58 10.75 -12.92 16.87
N GLY A 59 10.18 -11.94 16.16
CA GLY A 59 10.78 -11.25 15.02
C GLY A 59 10.62 -11.98 13.68
N THR A 60 10.02 -13.18 13.65
CA THR A 60 9.68 -13.86 12.39
C THR A 60 8.46 -13.22 11.74
N MET A 61 8.26 -13.44 10.43
CA MET A 61 7.12 -12.87 9.70
C MET A 61 6.15 -13.92 9.18
N ALA A 62 4.90 -13.51 9.00
CA ALA A 62 3.89 -14.18 8.19
C ALA A 62 3.56 -13.28 7.00
N GLY A 63 3.20 -13.90 5.87
CA GLY A 63 2.65 -13.20 4.72
C GLY A 63 1.54 -14.03 4.09
N TRP A 64 0.52 -13.36 3.55
CA TRP A 64 -0.66 -13.97 2.96
C TRP A 64 -1.31 -13.02 1.93
N GLY A 65 -2.27 -13.53 1.16
CA GLY A 65 -2.89 -12.84 0.03
C GLY A 65 -2.22 -13.16 -1.31
N SER A 66 -2.31 -12.23 -2.26
CA SER A 66 -1.72 -12.35 -3.60
C SER A 66 -0.20 -12.55 -3.51
N ASN A 67 0.30 -13.52 -4.26
CA ASN A 67 1.70 -13.89 -4.25
C ASN A 67 2.27 -14.10 -5.66
N PHE A 68 1.69 -13.44 -6.67
CA PHE A 68 2.08 -13.62 -8.08
C PHE A 68 3.58 -13.34 -8.33
N PHE A 69 4.14 -12.36 -7.62
CA PHE A 69 5.56 -11.99 -7.68
C PHE A 69 6.36 -12.49 -6.46
N GLY A 70 5.78 -13.35 -5.62
CA GLY A 70 6.39 -13.76 -4.35
C GLY A 70 6.30 -12.72 -3.23
N GLN A 71 5.55 -11.63 -3.40
CA GLN A 71 5.48 -10.50 -2.45
C GLN A 71 4.91 -10.86 -1.06
N ALA A 72 4.09 -11.90 -0.97
CA ALA A 72 3.56 -12.42 0.29
C ALA A 72 4.44 -13.53 0.89
N THR A 73 5.53 -13.94 0.22
CA THR A 73 6.41 -15.00 0.70
C THR A 73 7.26 -14.48 1.87
N PRO A 74 7.16 -15.07 3.07
CA PRO A 74 7.96 -14.67 4.23
C PRO A 74 9.46 -14.81 3.96
N GLN A 75 10.22 -13.77 4.27
CA GLN A 75 11.69 -13.85 4.23
C GLN A 75 12.24 -14.47 5.52
N PRO A 76 13.29 -15.30 5.45
CA PRO A 76 13.91 -15.88 6.63
C PRO A 76 14.67 -14.80 7.42
N GLY A 77 14.65 -14.92 8.75
CA GLY A 77 15.38 -14.03 9.66
C GLY A 77 14.49 -13.41 10.74
N ARG A 78 15.08 -12.45 11.46
CA ARG A 78 14.41 -11.67 12.51
C ARG A 78 14.35 -10.21 12.12
N PHE A 79 13.17 -9.61 12.27
CA PHE A 79 12.84 -8.30 11.73
C PHE A 79 12.22 -7.40 12.80
N LEU A 80 12.55 -6.11 12.71
CA LEU A 80 12.02 -5.03 13.54
C LEU A 80 10.78 -4.39 12.95
N SER A 81 10.67 -4.36 11.62
CA SER A 81 9.49 -3.82 10.94
C SER A 81 9.25 -4.45 9.58
N VAL A 82 7.98 -4.44 9.15
CA VAL A 82 7.53 -4.83 7.82
C VAL A 82 6.70 -3.72 7.18
N SER A 83 6.79 -3.61 5.85
CA SER A 83 6.00 -2.70 5.04
C SER A 83 5.60 -3.39 3.73
N ALA A 84 4.29 -3.48 3.49
CA ALA A 84 3.72 -4.05 2.28
C ALA A 84 3.32 -2.93 1.30
N GLY A 85 3.93 -2.94 0.12
CA GLY A 85 3.64 -2.01 -0.99
C GLY A 85 2.53 -2.54 -1.89
N PHE A 86 2.52 -2.11 -3.15
CA PHE A 86 1.49 -2.55 -4.10
C PHE A 86 1.67 -4.02 -4.49
N GLU A 87 2.86 -4.35 -5.00
CA GLU A 87 3.27 -5.69 -5.47
C GLU A 87 4.68 -6.05 -4.97
N ASN A 88 5.21 -5.24 -4.05
CA ASN A 88 6.51 -5.42 -3.42
C ASN A 88 6.40 -5.33 -1.90
N SER A 89 7.44 -5.77 -1.24
CA SER A 89 7.53 -5.87 0.22
C SER A 89 8.91 -5.42 0.68
N VAL A 90 8.97 -4.77 1.84
CA VAL A 90 10.22 -4.38 2.47
C VAL A 90 10.15 -4.69 3.97
N ALA A 91 11.22 -5.22 4.53
CA ALA A 91 11.35 -5.45 5.96
C ALA A 91 12.71 -4.95 6.47
N LEU A 92 12.75 -4.50 7.72
CA LEU A 92 13.97 -4.08 8.40
C LEU A 92 14.41 -5.16 9.37
N ARG A 93 15.63 -5.68 9.23
CA ARG A 93 16.21 -6.66 10.14
C ARG A 93 16.71 -6.03 11.44
N GLU A 94 16.92 -6.84 12.47
CA GLU A 94 17.50 -6.41 13.76
C GLU A 94 18.91 -5.84 13.65
N ASP A 95 19.68 -6.24 12.64
CA ASP A 95 21.02 -5.70 12.33
C ASP A 95 20.99 -4.41 11.49
N GLY A 96 19.80 -3.85 11.25
CA GLY A 96 19.60 -2.63 10.47
C GLY A 96 19.64 -2.85 8.95
N VAL A 97 19.85 -4.07 8.46
CA VAL A 97 19.81 -4.35 7.02
C VAL A 97 18.36 -4.47 6.55
N ALA A 98 18.00 -3.74 5.50
CA ALA A 98 16.70 -3.90 4.87
C ALA A 98 16.69 -5.10 3.91
N VAL A 99 15.52 -5.69 3.69
CA VAL A 99 15.29 -6.74 2.69
C VAL A 99 14.06 -6.36 1.90
N SER A 100 14.19 -6.29 0.58
CA SER A 100 13.12 -6.01 -0.38
C SER A 100 12.88 -7.24 -1.23
N TRP A 101 11.63 -7.52 -1.58
CA TRP A 101 11.24 -8.64 -2.44
C TRP A 101 9.88 -8.40 -3.08
N GLY A 102 9.45 -9.31 -3.97
CA GLY A 102 8.25 -9.14 -4.79
C GLY A 102 8.61 -8.67 -6.20
N GLN A 103 7.71 -7.92 -6.83
CA GLN A 103 7.96 -7.35 -8.15
C GLN A 103 9.21 -6.46 -8.15
N ASN A 104 10.01 -6.53 -9.21
CA ASN A 104 11.31 -5.87 -9.27
C ASN A 104 11.59 -5.18 -10.62
N ASP A 105 10.58 -4.94 -11.45
CA ASP A 105 10.76 -4.36 -12.79
C ASP A 105 11.43 -2.97 -12.78
N TRP A 106 11.35 -2.26 -11.65
CA TRP A 106 11.95 -0.94 -11.44
C TRP A 106 13.09 -0.96 -10.40
N GLY A 107 13.49 -2.14 -9.92
CA GLY A 107 14.48 -2.28 -8.84
C GLY A 107 13.91 -2.15 -7.42
N GLN A 108 12.59 -2.06 -7.24
CA GLN A 108 11.95 -1.89 -5.93
C GLN A 108 12.06 -3.12 -5.01
N GLY A 109 12.35 -4.28 -5.58
CA GLY A 109 12.71 -5.51 -4.88
C GLY A 109 14.21 -5.65 -4.62
N THR A 110 15.04 -4.68 -5.03
CA THR A 110 16.51 -4.72 -4.90
C THR A 110 16.96 -3.74 -3.83
N THR A 111 17.27 -4.25 -2.63
CA THR A 111 17.67 -3.38 -1.52
C THR A 111 19.07 -2.78 -1.74
N PRO A 112 19.24 -1.46 -1.55
CA PRO A 112 20.54 -0.82 -1.58
C PRO A 112 21.39 -1.19 -0.36
N ALA A 113 22.71 -1.16 -0.55
CA ALA A 113 23.66 -1.47 0.52
C ALA A 113 23.60 -0.45 1.68
N GLY A 114 23.91 -0.93 2.88
CA GLY A 114 23.94 -0.14 4.10
C GLY A 114 22.85 -0.52 5.10
N THR A 115 22.70 0.32 6.12
CA THR A 115 21.75 0.12 7.22
C THR A 115 20.69 1.20 7.26
N PHE A 116 19.53 0.86 7.81
CA PHE A 116 18.37 1.72 7.93
C PHE A 116 17.79 1.66 9.35
N THR A 117 17.06 2.70 9.74
CA THR A 117 16.29 2.79 10.99
C THR A 117 14.79 2.70 10.74
N LYS A 118 14.35 3.02 9.50
CA LYS A 118 12.98 2.88 9.02
C LYS A 118 12.96 2.48 7.56
N VAL A 119 11.90 1.78 7.16
CA VAL A 119 11.63 1.38 5.78
C VAL A 119 10.16 1.59 5.43
N ALA A 120 9.88 1.87 4.16
CA ALA A 120 8.53 2.01 3.62
C ALA A 120 8.48 1.44 2.19
N ALA A 121 7.43 0.69 1.90
CA ALA A 121 7.09 0.18 0.57
C ALA A 121 5.85 0.90 0.03
N GLY A 122 5.82 1.20 -1.27
CA GLY A 122 4.68 1.83 -1.92
C GLY A 122 4.45 1.28 -3.33
N TYR A 123 4.10 2.15 -4.28
CA TYR A 123 3.87 1.76 -5.67
C TYR A 123 5.17 1.76 -6.46
N ARG A 124 5.67 0.56 -6.84
CA ARG A 124 6.90 0.35 -7.62
C ARG A 124 8.15 1.02 -7.02
N THR A 125 8.08 1.42 -5.75
CA THR A 125 9.06 2.27 -5.07
C THR A 125 9.16 1.84 -3.62
N ALA A 126 10.35 1.98 -3.05
CA ALA A 126 10.62 1.78 -1.64
C ALA A 126 11.56 2.87 -1.13
N ALA A 127 11.52 3.11 0.17
CA ALA A 127 12.33 4.12 0.81
C ALA A 127 12.80 3.66 2.19
N GLY A 128 13.89 4.25 2.66
CA GLY A 128 14.42 4.02 3.99
C GLY A 128 15.15 5.23 4.53
N ILE A 129 15.16 5.35 5.85
CA ILE A 129 15.93 6.37 6.59
C ILE A 129 17.18 5.69 7.14
N ARG A 130 18.34 6.28 6.89
CA ARG A 130 19.62 5.81 7.43
C ARG A 130 19.83 6.26 8.87
N PRO A 131 20.78 5.65 9.62
CA PRO A 131 21.12 6.07 10.98
C PRO A 131 21.55 7.54 11.11
N ASP A 132 22.10 8.13 10.05
CA ASP A 132 22.45 9.56 9.99
C ASP A 132 21.24 10.48 9.72
N GLY A 133 20.04 9.91 9.59
CA GLY A 133 18.80 10.61 9.30
C GLY A 133 18.53 10.86 7.81
N THR A 134 19.47 10.53 6.90
CA THR A 134 19.28 10.76 5.47
C THR A 134 18.29 9.77 4.84
N LEU A 135 17.55 10.22 3.83
CA LEU A 135 16.66 9.37 3.06
C LEU A 135 17.39 8.68 1.90
N HIS A 136 16.95 7.47 1.61
CA HIS A 136 17.29 6.78 0.38
C HIS A 136 16.04 6.14 -0.21
N VAL A 137 15.87 6.32 -1.52
CA VAL A 137 14.71 5.82 -2.28
C VAL A 137 15.25 4.92 -3.39
N TRP A 138 14.63 3.77 -3.59
CA TRP A 138 14.96 2.81 -4.65
C TRP A 138 13.68 2.29 -5.31
N GLY A 139 13.81 1.72 -6.50
CA GLY A 139 12.66 1.44 -7.37
C GLY A 139 12.46 2.52 -8.42
N LEU A 140 11.20 2.80 -8.76
CA LEU A 140 10.81 3.87 -9.67
C LEU A 140 11.13 5.23 -9.04
N SER A 141 12.31 5.75 -9.34
CA SER A 141 12.82 7.04 -8.85
C SER A 141 13.28 7.94 -10.01
N SER A 142 12.57 7.92 -11.13
CA SER A 142 12.99 8.61 -12.35
C SER A 142 11.98 9.67 -12.78
N GLY A 143 12.48 10.86 -13.07
CA GLY A 143 11.72 11.98 -13.62
C GLY A 143 11.89 13.25 -12.77
N PRO A 144 11.73 14.45 -13.37
CA PRO A 144 11.71 15.70 -12.62
C PRO A 144 10.68 15.64 -11.48
N GLY A 145 11.07 16.05 -10.27
CA GLY A 145 10.22 16.07 -9.09
C GLY A 145 10.38 14.86 -8.16
N TYR A 146 11.09 13.80 -8.59
CA TYR A 146 11.40 12.64 -7.74
C TYR A 146 12.77 12.76 -7.03
N GLU A 147 13.43 13.91 -7.11
CA GLU A 147 14.69 14.16 -6.40
C GLU A 147 14.49 14.05 -4.89
N VAL A 148 15.28 13.21 -4.24
CA VAL A 148 15.19 12.98 -2.79
C VAL A 148 15.56 14.28 -2.05
N PRO A 149 14.64 14.85 -1.23
CA PRO A 149 14.94 16.08 -0.51
C PRO A 149 16.13 15.92 0.44
N SER A 150 16.98 16.93 0.51
CA SER A 150 18.08 16.98 1.47
C SER A 150 17.57 17.25 2.89
N GLY A 151 18.36 16.82 3.87
CA GLY A 151 18.05 16.98 5.30
C GLY A 151 17.96 15.64 6.04
N THR A 152 17.44 15.71 7.26
CA THR A 152 17.31 14.58 8.17
C THR A 152 15.84 14.32 8.52
N PHE A 153 15.47 13.05 8.59
CA PHE A 153 14.08 12.62 8.66
C PHE A 153 13.85 11.64 9.80
N VAL A 154 12.63 11.67 10.35
CA VAL A 154 12.18 10.76 11.41
C VAL A 154 11.08 9.82 10.95
N ASP A 155 10.41 10.10 9.82
CA ASP A 155 9.40 9.22 9.24
C ASP A 155 9.31 9.40 7.72
N VAL A 156 8.93 8.34 7.02
CA VAL A 156 8.75 8.33 5.56
C VAL A 156 7.60 7.41 5.19
N SER A 157 6.85 7.80 4.15
CA SER A 157 5.84 6.96 3.51
C SER A 157 5.90 7.13 2.01
N VAL A 158 5.64 6.03 1.29
CA VAL A 158 5.65 5.98 -0.17
C VAL A 158 4.21 5.76 -0.64
N GLY A 159 3.63 6.77 -1.27
CA GLY A 159 2.29 6.69 -1.86
C GLY A 159 2.32 6.25 -3.32
N VAL A 160 1.22 6.51 -4.04
CA VAL A 160 1.15 6.39 -5.49
C VAL A 160 1.44 7.75 -6.12
N GLY A 161 2.55 7.87 -6.85
CA GLY A 161 2.96 9.09 -7.56
C GLY A 161 3.68 10.14 -6.71
N PHE A 162 3.58 10.09 -5.37
CA PHE A 162 4.33 10.99 -4.50
C PHE A 162 4.78 10.29 -3.22
N LEU A 163 5.84 10.83 -2.61
CA LEU A 163 6.37 10.42 -1.33
C LEU A 163 6.17 11.55 -0.33
N ALA A 164 6.09 11.20 0.95
CA ALA A 164 6.05 12.17 2.02
C ALA A 164 6.96 11.75 3.18
N ALA A 165 7.60 12.72 3.81
CA ALA A 165 8.48 12.49 4.95
C ALA A 165 8.32 13.57 6.02
N VAL A 166 8.61 13.21 7.26
CA VAL A 166 8.68 14.11 8.41
C VAL A 166 10.15 14.37 8.72
N ARG A 167 10.56 15.63 8.69
CA ARG A 167 11.91 16.06 9.07
C ARG A 167 12.12 15.96 10.58
N THR A 168 13.38 15.93 11.02
CA THR A 168 13.74 15.96 12.45
C THR A 168 13.27 17.21 13.19
N ASP A 169 13.01 18.32 12.48
CA ASP A 169 12.40 19.53 13.04
C ASP A 169 10.86 19.48 13.12
N GLY A 170 10.26 18.36 12.70
CA GLY A 170 8.81 18.13 12.70
C GLY A 170 8.09 18.65 11.45
N THR A 171 8.77 19.31 10.51
CA THR A 171 8.10 19.77 9.27
C THR A 171 7.86 18.63 8.29
N LEU A 172 6.77 18.72 7.51
CA LEU A 172 6.51 17.79 6.41
C LEU A 172 7.23 18.22 5.14
N VAL A 173 7.53 17.24 4.29
CA VAL A 173 7.84 17.43 2.87
C VAL A 173 7.12 16.38 2.05
N ALA A 174 6.63 16.78 0.89
CA ALA A 174 6.14 15.88 -0.14
C ALA A 174 6.84 16.19 -1.46
N TRP A 175 7.13 15.15 -2.24
CA TRP A 175 7.77 15.26 -3.55
C TRP A 175 7.26 14.15 -4.49
N GLY A 176 7.49 14.30 -5.79
CA GLY A 176 6.86 13.53 -6.86
C GLY A 176 5.80 14.37 -7.58
N THR A 177 4.66 13.77 -7.91
CA THR A 177 3.55 14.44 -8.60
C THR A 177 2.78 15.44 -7.72
N TRP A 178 3.03 15.44 -6.40
CA TRP A 178 2.41 16.35 -5.43
C TRP A 178 3.42 16.86 -4.42
N THR A 179 3.40 18.16 -4.14
CA THR A 179 4.33 18.84 -3.23
C THR A 179 3.67 19.62 -2.10
N GLY A 180 2.35 19.83 -2.16
CA GLY A 180 1.60 20.62 -1.18
C GLY A 180 1.47 19.91 0.17
N VAL A 181 2.01 20.50 1.23
CA VAL A 181 1.93 19.98 2.60
C VAL A 181 1.25 20.97 3.55
N PRO A 182 0.52 20.50 4.57
CA PRO A 182 -0.08 21.36 5.57
C PRO A 182 1.00 21.95 6.50
N ALA A 183 0.80 23.17 6.96
CA ALA A 183 1.64 23.79 7.97
C ALA A 183 1.47 23.10 9.34
N GLY A 184 2.52 23.13 10.16
CA GLY A 184 2.53 22.58 11.51
C GLY A 184 3.75 21.70 11.78
N THR A 185 3.74 21.04 12.94
CA THR A 185 4.75 20.05 13.33
C THR A 185 4.12 18.67 13.45
N PHE A 186 4.82 17.66 12.96
CA PHE A 186 4.33 16.31 12.74
C PHE A 186 5.30 15.29 13.34
N THR A 187 4.77 14.14 13.70
CA THR A 187 5.53 13.00 14.25
C THR A 187 5.50 11.79 13.33
N ALA A 188 4.49 11.68 12.47
CA ALA A 188 4.34 10.59 11.52
C ALA A 188 3.60 11.03 10.26
N VAL A 189 3.82 10.30 9.18
CA VAL A 189 3.11 10.46 7.91
C VAL A 189 2.78 9.11 7.30
N ASN A 190 1.59 8.97 6.73
CA ASN A 190 1.24 7.86 5.85
C ASN A 190 0.72 8.43 4.53
N ALA A 191 1.22 7.89 3.43
CA ALA A 191 0.83 8.22 2.06
C ALA A 191 0.44 6.93 1.35
N ALA A 192 -0.63 6.98 0.56
CA ALA A 192 -1.20 5.85 -0.16
C ALA A 192 -1.73 6.32 -1.54
N GLY A 193 -2.86 5.77 -2.01
CA GLY A 193 -3.51 6.05 -3.30
C GLY A 193 -3.95 7.50 -3.51
N GLY A 194 -3.00 8.39 -3.78
CA GLY A 194 -3.20 9.82 -4.04
C GLY A 194 -3.69 10.65 -2.84
N TRP A 195 -3.56 10.12 -1.63
CA TRP A 195 -3.78 10.85 -0.38
C TRP A 195 -2.65 10.57 0.61
N ALA A 196 -2.47 11.48 1.55
CA ALA A 196 -1.60 11.33 2.70
C ALA A 196 -2.24 11.96 3.93
N VAL A 197 -1.85 11.46 5.10
CA VAL A 197 -2.23 11.98 6.40
C VAL A 197 -0.99 12.18 7.25
N GLY A 198 -0.86 13.36 7.85
CA GLY A 198 0.13 13.67 8.87
C GLY A 198 -0.48 13.59 10.26
N LEU A 199 0.25 12.99 11.21
CA LEU A 199 -0.05 13.07 12.64
C LEU A 199 0.74 14.23 13.24
N ARG A 200 0.02 15.24 13.73
CA ARG A 200 0.63 16.40 14.39
C ARG A 200 1.18 16.03 15.77
N THR A 201 2.12 16.84 16.25
CA THR A 201 2.69 16.72 17.61
C THR A 201 1.65 16.89 18.72
N ASP A 202 0.56 17.63 18.45
CA ASP A 202 -0.58 17.79 19.35
C ASP A 202 -1.59 16.63 19.31
N GLY A 203 -1.33 15.62 18.46
CA GLY A 203 -2.17 14.45 18.29
C GLY A 203 -3.33 14.63 17.31
N THR A 204 -3.47 15.76 16.63
CA THR A 204 -4.47 15.96 15.57
C THR A 204 -4.00 15.45 14.21
N LEU A 205 -4.91 15.29 13.26
CA LEU A 205 -4.63 14.77 11.92
C LEU A 205 -4.73 15.86 10.84
N ALA A 206 -3.92 15.73 9.79
CA ALA A 206 -3.95 16.61 8.63
C ALA A 206 -3.94 15.79 7.34
N MET A 207 -5.02 15.83 6.57
CA MET A 207 -5.07 15.22 5.24
C MET A 207 -4.45 16.15 4.19
N PHE A 208 -3.73 15.58 3.22
CA PHE A 208 -3.17 16.28 2.07
C PHE A 208 -2.93 15.33 0.90
N GLY A 209 -2.65 15.85 -0.30
CA GLY A 209 -2.54 15.07 -1.53
C GLY A 209 -3.69 15.33 -2.50
N PRO A 210 -3.56 14.87 -3.76
CA PRO A 210 -4.50 15.20 -4.84
C PRO A 210 -5.94 14.73 -4.60
N TYR A 211 -6.12 13.66 -3.82
CA TYR A 211 -7.43 13.09 -3.51
C TYR A 211 -7.83 13.21 -2.03
N ALA A 212 -7.13 14.03 -1.25
CA ALA A 212 -7.40 14.20 0.18
C ALA A 212 -8.85 14.62 0.48
N SER A 213 -9.45 15.46 -0.37
CA SER A 213 -10.82 15.95 -0.21
C SER A 213 -11.89 14.85 -0.26
N LEU A 214 -11.59 13.69 -0.85
CA LEU A 214 -12.49 12.54 -0.86
C LEU A 214 -12.61 11.88 0.53
N PHE A 215 -11.65 12.16 1.42
CA PHE A 215 -11.58 11.58 2.75
C PHE A 215 -11.90 12.60 3.85
N GLU A 216 -12.60 13.67 3.49
CA GLU A 216 -13.14 14.63 4.45
C GLU A 216 -14.56 14.23 4.89
N PRO A 217 -14.99 14.58 6.12
CA PRO A 217 -14.22 15.30 7.14
C PRO A 217 -13.19 14.41 7.85
N VAL A 218 -11.99 14.96 8.13
CA VAL A 218 -11.00 14.28 8.98
C VAL A 218 -11.55 14.13 10.41
N PRO A 219 -11.46 12.94 11.02
CA PRO A 219 -11.86 12.72 12.40
C PRO A 219 -11.13 13.65 13.37
N THR A 220 -11.89 14.26 14.28
CA THR A 220 -11.35 15.07 15.37
C THR A 220 -10.97 14.20 16.56
N GLY A 221 -10.15 14.76 17.46
CA GLY A 221 -9.69 14.10 18.68
C GLY A 221 -8.16 13.96 18.73
N SER A 222 -7.70 13.15 19.68
CA SER A 222 -6.28 12.89 19.92
C SER A 222 -5.90 11.49 19.43
N PHE A 223 -4.86 11.44 18.62
CA PHE A 223 -4.33 10.26 17.96
C PHE A 223 -2.88 10.04 18.34
N VAL A 224 -2.47 8.78 18.38
CA VAL A 224 -1.11 8.37 18.78
C VAL A 224 -0.38 7.59 17.69
N GLN A 225 -1.12 7.08 16.69
CA GLN A 225 -0.53 6.31 15.61
C GLN A 225 -1.38 6.39 14.34
N LEU A 226 -0.71 6.55 13.19
CA LEU A 226 -1.34 6.44 11.87
C LEU A 226 -1.42 4.99 11.43
N GLY A 227 -2.44 4.72 10.60
CA GLY A 227 -2.50 3.49 9.84
C GLY A 227 -1.39 3.39 8.81
N ARG A 228 -0.86 2.19 8.57
CA ARG A 228 0.23 1.95 7.59
C ARG A 228 -0.27 1.14 6.39
N SER A 229 -1.11 1.79 5.59
CA SER A 229 -1.73 1.27 4.37
C SER A 229 -0.98 1.78 3.12
N SER A 230 -0.84 0.97 2.08
CA SER A 230 -0.33 1.44 0.77
C SER A 230 -1.42 1.63 -0.29
N ALA A 231 -2.55 0.94 -0.18
CA ALA A 231 -3.74 1.14 -1.00
C ALA A 231 -5.00 0.96 -0.13
N GLY A 232 -5.67 2.05 0.23
CA GLY A 232 -6.86 1.96 1.08
C GLY A 232 -7.36 3.31 1.57
N HIS A 233 -8.25 3.25 2.55
CA HIS A 233 -8.73 4.41 3.28
C HIS A 233 -7.78 4.78 4.43
N PRO A 234 -7.79 6.05 4.86
CA PRO A 234 -7.02 6.47 6.00
C PRO A 234 -7.61 5.92 7.31
N SER A 235 -6.71 5.59 8.23
CA SER A 235 -7.05 5.18 9.59
C SER A 235 -6.01 5.68 10.58
N ALA A 236 -6.40 5.75 11.85
CA ALA A 236 -5.54 6.12 12.96
C ALA A 236 -6.03 5.48 14.26
N VAL A 237 -5.13 5.36 15.22
CA VAL A 237 -5.42 4.90 16.58
C VAL A 237 -5.48 6.12 17.49
N ARG A 238 -6.61 6.27 18.19
CA ARG A 238 -6.84 7.31 19.20
C ARG A 238 -6.00 7.05 20.45
N SER A 239 -5.78 8.09 21.25
CA SER A 239 -5.04 8.00 22.51
C SER A 239 -5.69 7.08 23.55
N ASP A 240 -7.01 6.84 23.46
CA ASP A 240 -7.73 5.85 24.28
C ASP A 240 -7.57 4.40 23.78
N GLY A 241 -6.91 4.21 22.63
CA GLY A 241 -6.69 2.93 21.96
C GLY A 241 -7.79 2.54 20.96
N SER A 242 -8.87 3.32 20.82
CA SER A 242 -9.91 3.04 19.81
C SER A 242 -9.41 3.37 18.40
N ILE A 243 -10.03 2.78 17.37
CA ILE A 243 -9.69 3.05 15.97
C ILE A 243 -10.61 4.13 15.40
N ALA A 244 -10.03 5.04 14.61
CA ALA A 244 -10.76 5.82 13.63
C ALA A 244 -10.40 5.32 12.22
N ALA A 245 -11.41 5.00 11.43
CA ALA A 245 -11.30 4.73 10.00
C ALA A 245 -12.34 5.61 9.31
N TRP A 246 -11.96 6.28 8.22
CA TRP A 246 -12.81 7.30 7.62
C TRP A 246 -12.63 7.41 6.10
N GLY A 247 -13.55 8.11 5.45
CA GLY A 247 -13.58 8.33 4.00
C GLY A 247 -14.83 7.78 3.32
N THR A 248 -14.73 7.51 2.03
CA THR A 248 -15.89 7.35 1.13
C THR A 248 -16.74 6.09 1.32
N MET A 249 -16.26 5.08 2.04
CA MET A 249 -16.94 3.79 2.15
C MET A 249 -17.56 3.63 3.55
N PRO A 250 -18.88 3.46 3.72
CA PRO A 250 -19.50 3.39 5.05
C PRO A 250 -19.16 2.15 5.87
N VAL A 251 -18.90 1.00 5.22
CA VAL A 251 -18.60 -0.28 5.89
C VAL A 251 -17.35 -0.20 6.79
N ILE A 252 -16.50 0.78 6.52
CA ILE A 252 -15.18 0.97 7.10
C ILE A 252 -15.24 1.74 8.41
N HIS A 253 -16.30 2.52 8.60
CA HIS A 253 -16.45 3.46 9.72
C HIS A 253 -16.78 2.77 11.04
N ASN A 254 -17.06 1.47 11.02
CA ASN A 254 -17.50 0.70 12.18
C ASN A 254 -16.43 -0.33 12.62
N PRO A 255 -15.26 0.12 13.11
CA PRO A 255 -14.27 -0.81 13.65
C PRO A 255 -14.85 -1.52 14.89
N PRO A 256 -14.45 -2.78 15.14
CA PRO A 256 -14.89 -3.51 16.32
C PRO A 256 -14.55 -2.73 17.61
N PRO A 257 -15.43 -2.75 18.63
CA PRO A 257 -15.11 -2.14 19.92
C PRO A 257 -13.87 -2.78 20.53
N GLY A 258 -12.92 -1.96 20.98
CA GLY A 258 -11.68 -2.45 21.57
C GLY A 258 -10.65 -1.37 21.76
N ARG A 259 -9.52 -1.78 22.36
CA ARG A 259 -8.29 -0.99 22.42
C ARG A 259 -7.25 -1.66 21.55
N TYR A 260 -6.38 -0.89 20.94
CA TYR A 260 -5.56 -1.31 19.84
C TYR A 260 -4.28 -0.47 19.76
N ARG A 261 -3.17 -0.99 19.16
CA ARG A 261 -1.95 -0.17 18.94
C ARG A 261 -1.74 0.33 17.51
N SER A 262 -1.94 -0.48 16.45
CA SER A 262 -1.25 -0.19 15.18
C SER A 262 -1.99 -0.34 13.85
N VAL A 263 -2.95 0.48 13.45
CA VAL A 263 -3.93 0.17 12.38
C VAL A 263 -3.35 0.01 10.92
N SER A 264 -4.00 -0.71 9.98
CA SER A 264 -3.55 -0.82 8.56
C SER A 264 -4.67 -1.29 7.62
N MET A 265 -4.99 -0.49 6.60
CA MET A 265 -6.11 -0.73 5.68
C MET A 265 -5.76 -1.20 4.30
N GLN A 266 -6.67 -1.99 3.73
CA GLN A 266 -6.66 -2.32 2.31
C GLN A 266 -8.02 -2.07 1.65
N THR A 267 -8.01 -1.82 0.35
CA THR A 267 -9.21 -1.84 -0.50
C THR A 267 -8.97 -2.73 -1.74
N TYR A 268 -9.87 -3.68 -2.00
CA TYR A 268 -9.87 -4.53 -3.20
C TYR A 268 -10.33 -3.81 -4.49
N ALA A 269 -10.54 -2.49 -4.43
CA ALA A 269 -10.93 -1.70 -5.59
C ALA A 269 -10.12 -0.40 -5.62
N GLY A 270 -9.27 -0.26 -6.66
CA GLY A 270 -9.24 0.97 -7.46
C GLY A 270 -9.02 2.33 -6.77
N LEU A 271 -8.31 2.42 -5.64
CA LEU A 271 -7.55 3.64 -5.31
C LEU A 271 -6.10 3.55 -5.82
N ALA A 272 -5.86 2.67 -6.80
CA ALA A 272 -5.01 3.09 -7.90
C ALA A 272 -5.60 4.41 -8.39
N VAL A 273 -4.83 5.49 -8.28
CA VAL A 273 -4.93 6.67 -9.17
C VAL A 273 -5.53 6.17 -10.47
N LEU A 274 -6.71 6.67 -10.88
CA LEU A 274 -7.43 6.31 -12.11
C LEU A 274 -6.43 5.68 -13.07
N ALA A 275 -6.28 4.36 -12.95
CA ALA A 275 -5.41 3.64 -13.84
C ALA A 275 -6.22 3.76 -15.10
N CYS A 276 -5.74 4.53 -16.07
CA CYS A 276 -6.31 4.37 -17.38
C CYS A 276 -6.13 2.88 -17.66
N TYR A 277 -7.25 2.17 -17.75
CA TYR A 277 -7.21 0.82 -18.21
C TYR A 277 -6.92 0.91 -19.70
N ALA A 278 -6.14 -0.01 -20.25
CA ALA A 278 -6.04 -0.16 -21.70
C ALA A 278 -7.35 -0.75 -22.29
N ASN A 279 -8.50 -0.35 -21.76
CA ASN A 279 -9.83 -0.71 -22.24
C ASN A 279 -10.33 0.37 -23.22
N CYS A 280 -10.76 -0.08 -24.39
CA CYS A 280 -11.08 0.79 -25.53
C CYS A 280 -12.56 1.20 -25.56
N ASP A 281 -13.25 1.02 -24.43
CA ASP A 281 -14.68 1.30 -24.24
C ASP A 281 -14.93 2.54 -23.36
N ASN A 282 -13.88 3.25 -22.95
CA ASN A 282 -13.95 4.40 -22.04
C ASN A 282 -14.57 4.07 -20.66
N SER A 283 -14.63 2.79 -20.29
CA SER A 283 -15.16 2.37 -19.00
C SER A 283 -14.11 2.49 -17.89
N THR A 284 -14.57 2.68 -16.65
CA THR A 284 -13.74 2.67 -15.44
C THR A 284 -13.61 1.28 -14.80
N SER A 285 -14.13 0.24 -15.49
CA SER A 285 -14.13 -1.15 -15.02
C SER A 285 -12.84 -1.85 -15.44
N ALA A 286 -12.32 -2.74 -14.58
CA ALA A 286 -11.18 -3.58 -14.94
C ALA A 286 -11.47 -4.35 -16.24
N PRO A 287 -10.50 -4.46 -17.17
CA PRO A 287 -10.74 -5.13 -18.44
C PRO A 287 -11.10 -6.59 -18.19
N LEU A 288 -12.12 -7.08 -18.91
CA LEU A 288 -12.49 -8.50 -18.95
C LEU A 288 -11.38 -9.39 -19.54
N LEU A 289 -10.37 -8.77 -20.16
CA LEU A 289 -9.30 -9.41 -20.90
C LEU A 289 -7.96 -9.15 -20.22
N THR A 290 -7.20 -10.22 -20.01
CA THR A 290 -5.87 -10.24 -19.42
C THR A 290 -4.78 -10.39 -20.49
N ALA A 291 -3.51 -10.18 -20.12
CA ALA A 291 -2.38 -10.46 -21.02
C ALA A 291 -2.37 -11.91 -21.56
N ASN A 292 -2.95 -12.86 -20.83
CA ASN A 292 -3.09 -14.25 -21.29
C ASN A 292 -4.11 -14.40 -22.43
N ASP A 293 -5.19 -13.62 -22.39
CA ASP A 293 -6.22 -13.60 -23.45
C ASP A 293 -5.64 -13.03 -24.75
N PHE A 294 -4.80 -11.99 -24.64
CA PHE A 294 -4.07 -11.42 -25.78
C PHE A 294 -3.00 -12.37 -26.35
N GLN A 295 -2.25 -13.07 -25.51
CA GLN A 295 -1.29 -14.08 -25.98
C GLN A 295 -1.98 -15.23 -26.70
N CYS A 296 -3.15 -15.65 -26.21
CA CYS A 296 -3.98 -16.64 -26.90
C CYS A 296 -4.45 -16.13 -28.27
N PHE A 297 -4.94 -14.89 -28.35
CA PHE A 297 -5.37 -14.28 -29.61
C PHE A 297 -4.24 -14.25 -30.64
N LEU A 298 -3.04 -13.80 -30.26
CA LEU A 298 -1.88 -13.73 -31.14
C LEU A 298 -1.50 -15.11 -31.69
N ASN A 299 -1.52 -16.15 -30.85
CA ASN A 299 -1.20 -17.51 -31.27
C ASN A 299 -2.21 -18.05 -32.30
N ARG A 300 -3.50 -17.75 -32.15
CA ARG A 300 -4.56 -18.20 -33.08
C ARG A 300 -4.62 -17.36 -34.35
N TYR A 301 -4.45 -16.04 -34.24
CA TYR A 301 -4.37 -15.12 -35.38
C TYR A 301 -3.17 -15.45 -36.28
N ALA A 302 -2.00 -15.75 -35.69
CA ALA A 302 -0.82 -16.19 -36.44
C ALA A 302 -1.03 -17.51 -37.19
N GLN A 303 -2.03 -18.31 -36.81
CA GLN A 303 -2.46 -19.54 -37.48
C GLN A 303 -3.59 -19.32 -38.50
N ALA A 304 -3.92 -18.05 -38.80
CA ALA A 304 -5.03 -17.66 -39.68
C ALA A 304 -6.40 -18.21 -39.24
N ASP A 305 -6.59 -18.41 -37.93
CA ASP A 305 -7.86 -18.87 -37.37
C ASP A 305 -8.91 -17.75 -37.40
N THR A 306 -10.03 -17.99 -38.09
CA THR A 306 -11.15 -17.06 -38.21
C THR A 306 -11.96 -16.90 -36.91
N TYR A 307 -11.69 -17.73 -35.90
CA TYR A 307 -12.40 -17.77 -34.60
C TYR A 307 -11.42 -17.64 -33.43
N ALA A 308 -10.48 -16.71 -33.49
CA ALA A 308 -9.51 -16.42 -32.43
C ALA A 308 -10.14 -15.78 -31.16
N ASN A 309 -11.26 -16.32 -30.65
CA ASN A 309 -12.05 -15.78 -29.53
C ASN A 309 -11.64 -16.32 -28.14
N CYS A 310 -10.68 -17.25 -28.08
CA CYS A 310 -9.96 -17.69 -26.87
C CYS A 310 -10.80 -18.19 -25.67
N ASP A 311 -12.11 -18.34 -25.86
CA ASP A 311 -13.07 -18.90 -24.90
C ASP A 311 -13.52 -20.32 -25.30
N GLY A 312 -12.99 -20.84 -26.41
CA GLY A 312 -13.34 -22.16 -26.94
C GLY A 312 -14.68 -22.21 -27.67
N SER A 313 -15.33 -21.07 -27.92
CA SER A 313 -16.60 -20.99 -28.64
C SER A 313 -16.40 -20.87 -30.16
N THR A 314 -17.47 -21.06 -30.93
CA THR A 314 -17.49 -20.84 -32.39
C THR A 314 -18.12 -19.49 -32.78
N GLY A 315 -18.26 -18.56 -31.82
CA GLY A 315 -18.82 -17.23 -32.04
C GLY A 315 -17.81 -16.27 -32.66
N SER A 316 -18.29 -15.15 -33.24
CA SER A 316 -17.42 -14.08 -33.73
C SER A 316 -16.49 -13.58 -32.61
N PRO A 317 -15.21 -13.31 -32.89
CA PRO A 317 -14.28 -12.86 -31.86
C PRO A 317 -14.69 -11.50 -31.28
N LEU A 318 -14.68 -11.41 -29.95
CA LEU A 318 -14.84 -10.17 -29.20
C LEU A 318 -13.68 -9.19 -29.40
N LEU A 319 -12.56 -9.69 -29.96
CA LEU A 319 -11.32 -8.96 -30.22
C LEU A 319 -11.15 -8.72 -31.73
N THR A 320 -11.07 -7.45 -32.13
CA THR A 320 -10.68 -7.02 -33.47
C THR A 320 -9.23 -6.52 -33.51
N ALA A 321 -8.65 -6.40 -34.70
CA ALA A 321 -7.34 -5.75 -34.88
C ALA A 321 -7.33 -4.28 -34.37
N ASN A 322 -8.49 -3.61 -34.38
CA ASN A 322 -8.64 -2.25 -33.85
C ASN A 322 -8.57 -2.23 -32.31
N ASP A 323 -9.13 -3.24 -31.65
CA ASP A 323 -9.05 -3.38 -30.19
C ASP A 323 -7.61 -3.63 -29.75
N PHE A 324 -6.85 -4.42 -30.52
CA PHE A 324 -5.43 -4.65 -30.29
C PHE A 324 -4.57 -3.39 -30.50
N GLN A 325 -4.78 -2.65 -31.59
CA GLN A 325 -4.06 -1.41 -31.84
C GLN A 325 -4.34 -0.36 -30.76
N CYS A 326 -5.59 -0.28 -30.31
CA CYS A 326 -5.97 0.60 -29.21
C CYS A 326 -5.33 0.18 -27.87
N PHE A 327 -5.30 -1.12 -27.55
CA PHE A 327 -4.58 -1.65 -26.39
C PHE A 327 -3.10 -1.27 -26.41
N LEU A 328 -2.40 -1.49 -27.54
CA LEU A 328 -0.98 -1.15 -27.67
C LEU A 328 -0.72 0.34 -27.49
N ASN A 329 -1.58 1.20 -28.04
CA ASN A 329 -1.44 2.65 -27.91
C ASN A 329 -1.63 3.09 -26.44
N ARG A 330 -2.66 2.58 -25.76
CA ARG A 330 -2.92 2.89 -24.34
C ARG A 330 -1.83 2.31 -23.43
N PHE A 331 -1.35 1.10 -23.70
CA PHE A 331 -0.25 0.47 -22.96
C PHE A 331 1.06 1.26 -23.13
N ALA A 332 1.36 1.74 -24.35
CA ALA A 332 2.49 2.62 -24.61
C ALA A 332 2.41 3.97 -23.88
N GLU A 333 1.20 4.43 -23.56
CA GLU A 333 0.93 5.62 -22.74
C GLU A 333 1.02 5.36 -21.22
N GLY A 334 1.31 4.12 -20.80
CA GLY A 334 1.48 3.74 -19.40
C GLY A 334 0.19 3.27 -18.70
N CYS A 335 -0.87 2.99 -19.46
CA CYS A 335 -2.12 2.40 -18.96
C CYS A 335 -1.94 0.91 -18.62
N SER A 336 -2.58 0.46 -17.54
CA SER A 336 -2.53 -0.94 -17.06
C SER A 336 -3.63 -1.81 -17.65
#